data_AF-A0A563DDK5-F1
#
_entry.id   AF-A0A563DDK5-F1
#
_cell.length_a   1.000
_cell.length_b   1.000
_cell.length_c   1.000
_cell.angle_alpha   90.00
_cell.angle_beta   90.00
_cell.angle_gamma   90.00
#
_symmetry.space_group_name_H-M   'P 1'
#
loop_
_entity.id
_entity.type
_entity.pdbx_description
1 polymer ?
#
loop_
_entity_poly.entity_id
_entity_poly.type
_entity_poly.pdbx_seq_one_letter_code
_entity_poly.pdbx_strand_id
1 'polypeptide(L)'
;MNHLKNQFGNTSTEVLKKGIENLKKILEEDLPKIRNICNTDFIVCVIPRAKAEGEYSDDQKLFKTVISNVVNKLSGYSNGTTYIIRHTNTRTTHMNRSGYGGDGKMPYPGITKDTCSISNDVIGKDILLIDDLYTKTINIDEDAIQALLDKGAKSVVFYSIGKTVSKY
;
A
#
# COMPACT_ATOMS: atom_id res chain seq x y z
N MET A 1 4.62 -14.40 -0.63
CA MET A 1 4.79 -12.99 -1.02
C MET A 1 4.29 -12.07 0.08
N ASN A 2 3.16 -12.37 0.74
CA ASN A 2 2.69 -11.60 1.92
C ASN A 2 3.40 -11.94 3.25
N HIS A 3 4.74 -12.05 3.23
CA HIS A 3 5.54 -12.20 4.45
C HIS A 3 6.08 -10.85 4.95
N LEU A 4 6.12 -9.85 4.07
CA LEU A 4 6.71 -8.53 4.33
C LEU A 4 5.85 -7.60 5.20
N LYS A 5 4.57 -7.92 5.41
CA LYS A 5 3.76 -7.27 6.46
C LYS A 5 4.03 -7.89 7.85
N ASN A 6 4.75 -9.02 7.92
CA ASN A 6 5.13 -9.75 9.13
C ASN A 6 4.04 -9.71 10.23
N GLN A 7 2.82 -10.11 9.88
CA GLN A 7 1.59 -9.82 10.65
C GLN A 7 1.70 -10.16 12.14
N PHE A 8 2.38 -11.25 12.49
CA PHE A 8 2.56 -11.71 13.87
C PHE A 8 3.98 -11.49 14.41
N GLY A 9 4.87 -10.82 13.67
CA GLY A 9 6.24 -10.55 14.11
C GLY A 9 7.16 -11.78 14.16
N ASN A 10 6.69 -12.95 13.74
CA ASN A 10 7.37 -14.24 13.90
C ASN A 10 7.93 -14.82 12.59
N THR A 11 7.93 -14.04 11.51
CA THR A 11 8.53 -14.46 10.23
C THR A 11 10.05 -14.45 10.36
N SER A 12 10.72 -15.53 9.93
CA SER A 12 12.18 -15.60 10.00
C SER A 12 12.86 -14.58 9.08
N THR A 13 14.04 -14.12 9.49
CA THR A 13 14.85 -13.17 8.74
C THR A 13 15.16 -13.65 7.33
N GLU A 14 15.40 -14.95 7.12
CA GLU A 14 15.68 -15.52 5.80
C GLU A 14 14.46 -15.41 4.88
N VAL A 15 13.26 -15.63 5.40
CA VAL A 15 12.01 -15.51 4.66
C VAL A 15 11.73 -14.04 4.32
N LEU A 16 11.98 -13.12 5.26
CA LEU A 16 11.86 -11.68 5.03
C LEU A 16 12.83 -11.21 3.93
N LYS A 17 14.11 -11.58 3.99
CA LYS A 17 15.12 -11.26 2.96
C LYS A 17 14.71 -11.76 1.58
N LYS A 18 14.24 -13.02 1.48
CA LYS A 18 13.72 -13.56 0.20
C LYS A 18 12.50 -12.79 -0.29
N GLY A 19 11.61 -12.38 0.63
CA GLY A 19 10.47 -11.53 0.31
C GLY A 19 10.89 -10.19 -0.27
N ILE A 20 11.89 -9.53 0.33
CA ILE A 20 12.43 -8.24 -0.10
C ILE A 20 12.95 -8.33 -1.54
N GLU A 21 13.82 -9.30 -1.83
CA GLU A 21 14.41 -9.44 -3.17
C GLU A 21 13.35 -9.76 -4.24
N ASN A 22 12.37 -10.60 -3.90
CA ASN A 22 11.29 -10.92 -4.82
C ASN A 22 10.42 -9.70 -5.13
N LEU A 23 10.00 -8.95 -4.10
CA LEU A 23 9.19 -7.75 -4.29
C LEU A 23 9.96 -6.69 -5.08
N LYS A 24 11.24 -6.49 -4.75
CA LYS A 24 12.11 -5.57 -5.48
C LYS A 24 12.17 -5.91 -6.96
N LYS A 25 12.42 -7.18 -7.30
CA LYS A 25 12.47 -7.64 -8.70
C LYS A 25 11.16 -7.37 -9.45
N ILE A 26 10.02 -7.65 -8.82
CA ILE A 26 8.69 -7.41 -9.41
C ILE A 26 8.50 -5.91 -9.69
N LEU A 27 8.81 -5.05 -8.72
CA LEU A 27 8.66 -3.60 -8.87
C LEU A 27 9.60 -3.01 -9.92
N GLU A 28 10.85 -3.46 -9.95
CA GLU A 28 11.84 -3.03 -10.96
C GLU A 28 11.43 -3.44 -12.38
N GLU A 29 10.64 -4.51 -12.52
CA GLU A 29 10.11 -4.96 -13.81
C GLU A 29 8.79 -4.25 -14.19
N ASP A 30 7.84 -4.14 -13.25
CA ASP A 30 6.48 -3.70 -13.55
C ASP A 30 6.34 -2.18 -13.58
N LEU A 31 7.02 -1.44 -12.69
CA LEU A 31 6.88 0.01 -12.63
C LEU A 31 7.28 0.69 -13.95
N PRO A 32 8.41 0.37 -14.62
CA PRO A 32 8.70 0.94 -15.93
C PRO A 32 7.62 0.65 -16.98
N LYS A 33 7.03 -0.55 -16.97
CA LYS A 33 5.94 -0.93 -17.89
C LYS A 33 4.68 -0.12 -17.64
N ILE A 34 4.27 0.03 -16.37
CA ILE A 34 3.10 0.83 -15.98
C ILE A 34 3.28 2.28 -16.45
N ARG A 35 4.47 2.86 -16.20
CA ARG A 35 4.80 4.22 -16.65
C ARG A 35 4.61 4.37 -18.16
N ASN A 36 5.11 3.41 -18.93
CA ASN A 36 5.03 3.44 -20.40
C ASN A 36 3.59 3.27 -20.90
N ILE A 37 2.79 2.40 -20.27
CA ILE A 37 1.37 2.20 -20.62
C ILE A 37 0.57 3.46 -20.36
N CYS A 38 0.78 4.11 -19.22
CA CYS A 38 0.05 5.31 -18.84
C CYS A 38 0.62 6.60 -19.45
N ASN A 39 1.85 6.55 -19.97
CA ASN A 39 2.57 7.68 -20.57
C ASN A 39 2.59 8.94 -19.67
N THR A 40 2.86 8.76 -18.38
CA THR A 40 2.97 9.86 -17.40
C THR A 40 3.98 9.52 -16.31
N ASP A 41 4.43 10.52 -15.58
CA ASP A 41 5.20 10.36 -14.35
C ASP A 41 4.27 10.24 -13.16
N PHE A 42 4.66 9.47 -12.14
CA PHE A 42 3.80 9.17 -11.00
C PHE A 42 4.39 9.61 -9.66
N ILE A 43 3.50 10.04 -8.75
CA ILE A 43 3.78 9.97 -7.32
C ILE A 43 3.31 8.61 -6.81
N VAL A 44 4.20 7.83 -6.20
CA VAL A 44 3.85 6.50 -5.68
C VAL A 44 3.37 6.60 -4.25
N CYS A 45 2.11 6.25 -4.00
CA CYS A 45 1.52 6.14 -2.68
C CYS A 45 1.30 4.66 -2.32
N VAL A 46 1.27 4.36 -1.02
CA VAL A 46 1.01 3.00 -0.52
C VAL A 46 -0.19 3.05 0.42
N ILE A 47 -1.09 2.08 0.31
CA ILE A 47 -2.25 2.00 1.20
C ILE A 47 -1.77 1.74 2.65
N PRO A 48 -2.20 2.56 3.62
CA PRO A 48 -1.79 2.38 5.00
C PRO A 48 -2.47 1.14 5.59
N ARG A 49 -1.68 0.32 6.30
CA ARG A 49 -2.19 -0.80 7.10
C ARG A 49 -3.19 -0.33 8.14
N ALA A 50 -3.96 -1.25 8.71
CA ALA A 50 -5.10 -0.93 9.58
C ALA A 50 -4.76 -0.14 10.85
N LYS A 51 -3.54 -0.20 11.38
CA LYS A 51 -3.12 0.57 12.57
C LYS A 51 -2.25 1.76 12.19
N ALA A 52 -2.15 2.74 13.08
CA ALA A 52 -1.20 3.83 12.93
C ALA A 52 0.24 3.29 12.77
N GLU A 53 1.07 3.98 11.99
CA GLU A 53 2.40 3.46 11.63
C GLU A 53 3.32 3.21 12.84
N GLY A 54 3.15 3.99 13.91
CA GLY A 54 3.87 3.82 15.17
C GLY A 54 3.60 2.50 15.89
N GLU A 55 2.53 1.77 15.55
CA GLU A 55 2.21 0.47 16.16
C GLU A 55 2.92 -0.71 15.51
N TYR A 56 3.60 -0.50 14.38
CA TYR A 56 4.32 -1.55 13.68
C TYR A 56 5.81 -1.46 13.95
N SER A 57 6.45 -2.61 14.13
CA SER A 57 7.92 -2.69 14.10
C SER A 57 8.46 -2.44 12.70
N ASP A 58 9.77 -2.22 12.58
CA ASP A 58 10.41 -2.00 11.27
C ASP A 58 10.26 -3.21 10.34
N ASP A 59 10.35 -4.43 10.89
CA ASP A 59 10.11 -5.68 10.14
C ASP A 59 8.67 -5.81 9.63
N GLN A 60 7.72 -5.13 10.28
CA GLN A 60 6.32 -5.08 9.85
C GLN A 60 6.03 -3.99 8.81
N LYS A 61 7.01 -3.11 8.55
CA LYS A 61 6.96 -2.02 7.57
C LYS A 61 7.70 -2.35 6.26
N LEU A 62 8.35 -3.51 6.18
CA LEU A 62 9.21 -3.90 5.06
C LEU A 62 8.54 -3.76 3.69
N PHE A 63 7.25 -4.07 3.55
CA PHE A 63 6.53 -3.88 2.29
C PHE A 63 6.64 -2.43 1.77
N LYS A 64 6.33 -1.46 2.64
CA LYS A 64 6.41 -0.03 2.31
C LYS A 64 7.86 0.42 2.10
N THR A 65 8.77 -0.06 2.95
CA THR A 65 10.21 0.25 2.85
C THR A 65 10.80 -0.19 1.52
N VAL A 66 10.46 -1.40 1.04
CA VAL A 66 10.95 -1.89 -0.25
C VAL A 66 10.41 -1.06 -1.41
N ILE A 67 9.12 -0.72 -1.41
CA ILE A 67 8.52 0.15 -2.43
C ILE A 67 9.24 1.50 -2.46
N SER A 68 9.41 2.13 -1.30
CA SER A 68 10.12 3.41 -1.15
C SER A 68 11.54 3.33 -1.73
N ASN A 69 12.28 2.27 -1.43
CA ASN A 69 13.64 2.06 -1.90
C ASN A 69 13.74 1.85 -3.43
N VAL A 70 12.77 1.17 -4.04
CA VAL A 70 12.74 0.97 -5.50
C VAL A 70 12.36 2.28 -6.20
N VAL A 71 11.32 2.96 -5.72
CA VAL A 71 10.84 4.22 -6.29
C VAL A 71 11.92 5.29 -6.32
N ASN A 72 12.73 5.41 -5.26
CA ASN A 72 13.86 6.36 -5.21
C ASN A 72 14.93 6.13 -6.27
N LYS A 73 14.96 4.96 -6.93
CA LYS A 73 15.96 4.59 -7.93
C LYS A 73 15.44 4.65 -9.36
N LEU A 74 14.12 4.77 -9.55
CA LEU A 74 13.49 4.77 -10.87
C LEU A 74 13.24 6.20 -11.35
N SER A 75 13.51 6.47 -12.63
CA SER A 75 13.17 7.74 -13.26
C SER A 75 11.66 7.81 -13.57
N GLY A 76 11.12 9.04 -13.57
CA GLY A 76 9.69 9.28 -13.80
C GLY A 76 8.79 8.90 -12.63
N TYR A 77 9.37 8.71 -11.45
CA TYR A 77 8.67 8.43 -10.21
C TYR A 77 9.11 9.37 -9.10
N SER A 78 8.15 9.78 -8.27
CA SER A 78 8.38 10.52 -7.03
C SER A 78 7.88 9.70 -5.84
N ASN A 79 8.64 9.73 -4.75
CA ASN A 79 8.34 8.93 -3.57
C ASN A 79 7.31 9.62 -2.66
N GLY A 80 6.05 9.20 -2.78
CA GLY A 80 4.94 9.60 -1.90
C GLY A 80 4.52 8.49 -0.94
N THR A 81 5.39 7.53 -0.63
CA THR A 81 5.02 6.36 0.19
C THR A 81 4.58 6.73 1.61
N THR A 82 4.85 7.95 2.05
CA THR A 82 4.43 8.55 3.32
C THR A 82 3.34 9.62 3.16
N TYR A 83 2.71 9.76 1.99
CA TYR A 83 1.70 10.80 1.75
C TYR A 83 0.31 10.42 2.25
N ILE A 84 0.07 9.14 2.56
CA ILE A 84 -1.15 8.67 3.21
C ILE A 84 -0.72 8.05 4.55
N ILE A 85 -0.99 8.75 5.64
CA ILE A 85 -0.58 8.33 6.99
C ILE A 85 -1.82 8.09 7.84
N ARG A 86 -1.97 6.87 8.35
CA ARG A 86 -3.04 6.54 9.28
C ARG A 86 -2.75 7.11 10.67
N HIS A 87 -3.64 7.96 11.16
CA HIS A 87 -3.59 8.52 12.52
C HIS A 87 -4.58 7.83 13.47
N THR A 88 -5.57 7.12 12.94
CA THR A 88 -6.57 6.40 13.75
C THR A 88 -6.70 4.95 13.30
N ASN A 89 -6.64 4.02 14.26
CA ASN A 89 -6.74 2.60 14.00
C ASN A 89 -8.09 2.21 13.38
N THR A 90 -8.03 1.22 12.52
CA THR A 90 -9.18 0.53 11.93
C THR A 90 -9.04 -0.96 12.19
N ARG A 91 -10.12 -1.71 11.95
CA ARG A 91 -10.14 -3.16 12.08
C ARG A 91 -9.99 -3.83 10.74
N THR A 92 -9.17 -4.88 10.72
CA THR A 92 -9.09 -5.76 9.55
C THR A 92 -10.29 -6.71 9.54
N THR A 93 -10.91 -6.88 8.38
CA THR A 93 -12.03 -7.82 8.20
C THR A 93 -11.59 -9.27 8.36
N HIS A 94 -10.40 -9.61 7.84
CA HIS A 94 -9.85 -10.96 7.89
C HIS A 94 -9.56 -11.44 9.32
N MET A 95 -8.90 -10.63 10.16
CA MET A 95 -8.53 -11.05 11.51
C MET A 95 -9.66 -10.87 12.54
N ASN A 96 -10.70 -10.09 12.22
CA ASN A 96 -11.83 -9.90 13.13
C ASN A 96 -12.54 -11.21 13.46
N ARG A 97 -12.65 -12.13 12.48
CA ARG A 97 -13.25 -13.46 12.69
C ARG A 97 -12.45 -14.32 13.69
N SER A 98 -11.17 -14.04 13.86
CA SER A 98 -10.27 -14.78 14.75
C SER A 98 -9.99 -14.05 16.07
N GLY A 99 -10.70 -12.93 16.35
CA GLY A 99 -10.49 -12.13 17.56
C GLY A 99 -9.29 -11.18 17.51
N TYR A 100 -8.47 -11.20 16.45
CA TYR A 100 -7.28 -10.37 16.28
C TYR A 100 -7.51 -9.17 15.34
N GLY A 101 -8.78 -8.75 15.17
CA GLY A 101 -9.18 -7.72 14.22
C GLY A 101 -8.58 -6.33 14.46
N GLY A 102 -8.13 -6.06 15.68
CA GLY A 102 -7.76 -4.73 16.18
C GLY A 102 -8.89 -4.08 16.98
N ASP A 103 -8.70 -2.81 17.34
CA ASP A 103 -9.53 -2.01 18.24
C ASP A 103 -10.31 -0.87 17.54
N GLY A 104 -10.06 -0.64 16.24
CA GLY A 104 -10.69 0.42 15.46
C GLY A 104 -12.09 0.15 14.90
N LYS A 105 -12.55 0.98 13.96
CA LYS A 105 -13.81 0.74 13.24
C LYS A 105 -13.62 -0.29 12.11
N MET A 106 -14.66 -1.09 11.82
CA MET A 106 -14.73 -1.92 10.60
C MET A 106 -14.70 -1.02 9.34
N PRO A 107 -14.35 -1.54 8.15
CA PRO A 107 -14.43 -0.76 6.91
C PRO A 107 -15.83 -0.15 6.66
N TYR A 108 -15.86 1.12 6.24
CA TYR A 108 -17.05 1.86 5.81
C TYR A 108 -16.66 2.93 4.78
N PRO A 109 -17.59 3.42 3.94
CA PRO A 109 -17.30 4.52 3.02
C PRO A 109 -16.88 5.80 3.76
N GLY A 110 -15.75 6.39 3.37
CA GLY A 110 -15.14 7.56 4.01
C GLY A 110 -14.05 7.22 5.02
N ILE A 111 -13.82 5.94 5.34
CA ILE A 111 -12.89 5.54 6.41
C ILE A 111 -11.48 6.07 6.19
N THR A 112 -11.00 6.16 4.95
CA THR A 112 -9.64 6.65 4.65
C THR A 112 -9.52 8.12 5.01
N LYS A 113 -10.49 8.96 4.66
CA LYS A 113 -10.48 10.38 5.03
C LYS A 113 -10.62 10.58 6.53
N ASP A 114 -11.44 9.77 7.18
CA ASP A 114 -11.71 9.89 8.61
C ASP A 114 -10.54 9.43 9.49
N THR A 115 -9.64 8.61 8.94
CA THR A 115 -8.59 7.93 9.72
C THR A 115 -7.17 8.14 9.20
N CYS A 116 -7.01 8.82 8.07
CA CYS A 116 -5.71 9.10 7.47
C CYS A 116 -5.55 10.59 7.12
N SER A 117 -4.33 11.08 7.32
CA SER A 117 -3.86 12.35 6.77
C SER A 117 -3.34 12.12 5.36
N ILE A 118 -3.80 12.93 4.40
CA ILE A 118 -3.32 12.90 3.01
C ILE A 118 -2.55 14.20 2.72
N SER A 119 -1.30 14.08 2.25
CA SER A 119 -0.45 15.22 1.89
C SER A 119 -1.09 16.11 0.82
N ASN A 120 -0.84 17.42 0.87
CA ASN A 120 -1.23 18.34 -0.21
C ASN A 120 -0.41 18.12 -1.49
N ASP A 121 0.72 17.42 -1.41
CA ASP A 121 1.58 17.13 -2.56
C ASP A 121 0.93 16.19 -3.58
N VAL A 122 -0.22 15.59 -3.26
CA VAL A 122 -1.01 14.79 -4.20
C VAL A 122 -1.85 15.66 -5.17
N ILE A 123 -2.04 16.95 -4.85
CA ILE A 123 -2.96 17.82 -5.59
C ILE A 123 -2.44 18.07 -7.02
N GLY A 124 -3.29 17.79 -8.01
CA GLY A 124 -2.99 17.95 -9.43
C GLY A 124 -2.01 16.91 -9.99
N LYS A 125 -1.73 15.83 -9.25
CA LYS A 125 -0.73 14.81 -9.62
C LYS A 125 -1.37 13.51 -10.07
N ASP A 126 -0.67 12.80 -10.94
CA ASP A 126 -0.99 11.42 -11.32
C ASP A 126 -0.40 10.50 -10.25
N ILE A 127 -1.24 9.70 -9.58
CA ILE A 127 -0.88 8.86 -8.44
C ILE A 127 -0.84 7.40 -8.86
N LEU A 128 0.23 6.69 -8.52
CA LEU A 128 0.26 5.23 -8.53
C LEU A 128 0.05 4.73 -7.09
N LEU A 129 -1.12 4.17 -6.81
CA LEU A 129 -1.49 3.64 -5.50
C LEU A 129 -1.21 2.14 -5.45
N ILE A 130 -0.37 1.71 -4.51
CA ILE A 130 0.08 0.32 -4.37
C ILE A 130 -0.47 -0.32 -3.09
N ASP A 131 -0.98 -1.55 -3.21
CA ASP A 131 -1.21 -2.45 -2.06
C ASP A 131 -0.80 -3.89 -2.39
N ASP A 132 -0.77 -4.76 -1.40
CA ASP A 132 -0.41 -6.18 -1.54
C ASP A 132 -1.62 -7.09 -1.78
N LEU A 133 -2.85 -6.57 -1.69
CA LEU A 133 -4.05 -7.37 -1.84
C LEU A 133 -5.27 -6.51 -2.19
N TYR A 134 -5.78 -6.72 -3.40
CA TYR A 134 -7.12 -6.29 -3.75
C TYR A 134 -8.16 -7.32 -3.28
N THR A 135 -9.07 -6.90 -2.41
CA THR A 135 -10.20 -7.74 -1.97
C THR A 135 -11.53 -7.10 -2.40
N LYS A 136 -12.09 -7.62 -3.50
CA LYS A 136 -13.42 -7.25 -3.97
C LYS A 136 -14.42 -7.31 -2.81
N THR A 137 -15.28 -6.30 -2.68
CA THR A 137 -16.34 -6.12 -1.66
C THR A 137 -15.94 -5.54 -0.30
N ILE A 138 -14.64 -5.44 0.02
CA ILE A 138 -14.19 -4.76 1.26
C ILE A 138 -14.08 -3.24 1.07
N ASN A 139 -13.86 -2.80 -0.17
CA ASN A 139 -13.90 -1.41 -0.61
C ASN A 139 -12.89 -0.47 0.06
N ILE A 140 -11.78 -0.99 0.60
CA ILE A 140 -10.72 -0.17 1.20
C ILE A 140 -9.88 0.50 0.10
N ASP A 141 -9.56 -0.24 -0.96
CA ASP A 141 -8.78 0.29 -2.08
C ASP A 141 -9.56 1.38 -2.81
N GLU A 142 -10.84 1.13 -3.08
CA GLU A 142 -11.78 2.06 -3.69
C GLU A 142 -11.98 3.32 -2.84
N ASP A 143 -12.09 3.16 -1.52
CA ASP A 143 -12.20 4.28 -0.60
C ASP A 143 -10.92 5.14 -0.57
N ALA A 144 -9.74 4.50 -0.63
CA ALA A 144 -8.46 5.22 -0.71
C ALA A 144 -8.30 5.95 -2.05
N ILE A 145 -8.71 5.34 -3.17
CA ILE A 145 -8.75 5.98 -4.49
C ILE A 145 -9.66 7.21 -4.43
N GLN A 146 -10.87 7.08 -3.90
CA GLN A 146 -11.81 8.19 -3.80
C GLN A 146 -11.27 9.30 -2.89
N ALA A 147 -10.64 8.95 -1.77
CA ALA A 147 -10.04 9.93 -0.87
C ALA A 147 -8.92 10.75 -1.53
N LEU A 148 -8.10 10.14 -2.39
CA LEU A 148 -7.09 10.84 -3.18
C LEU A 148 -7.70 11.77 -4.23
N LEU A 149 -8.72 11.30 -4.96
CA LEU A 149 -9.43 12.10 -5.95
C LEU A 149 -10.11 13.31 -5.29
N ASP A 150 -10.78 13.10 -4.17
CA ASP A 150 -11.45 14.16 -3.41
C ASP A 150 -10.46 15.15 -2.79
N LYS A 151 -9.24 14.71 -2.48
CA LYS A 151 -8.15 15.60 -2.05
C LYS A 151 -7.63 16.47 -3.20
N GLY A 152 -7.86 16.07 -4.45
CA GLY A 152 -7.49 16.80 -5.66
C GLY A 152 -6.44 16.13 -6.53
N ALA A 153 -6.19 14.82 -6.37
CA ALA A 153 -5.36 14.09 -7.32
C ALA A 153 -5.93 14.19 -8.74
N LYS A 154 -5.06 14.32 -9.75
CA LYS A 154 -5.47 14.43 -11.15
C LYS A 154 -5.96 13.08 -11.69
N SER A 155 -5.23 12.01 -11.36
CA SER A 155 -5.62 10.64 -11.68
C SER A 155 -5.04 9.68 -10.65
N VAL A 156 -5.64 8.49 -10.53
CA VAL A 156 -5.16 7.42 -9.66
C VAL A 156 -5.15 6.12 -10.44
N VAL A 157 -3.97 5.51 -10.56
CA VAL A 157 -3.78 4.15 -11.07
C VAL A 157 -3.55 3.24 -9.87
N PHE A 158 -4.32 2.17 -9.77
CA PHE A 158 -4.17 1.18 -8.70
C PHE A 158 -3.39 -0.05 -9.19
N TYR A 159 -2.39 -0.46 -8.41
CA TYR A 159 -1.55 -1.61 -8.68
C TYR A 159 -1.46 -2.51 -7.44
N SER A 160 -2.02 -3.72 -7.54
CA SER A 160 -2.00 -4.71 -6.45
C SER A 160 -0.96 -5.79 -6.71
N ILE A 161 -0.13 -6.09 -5.71
CA ILE A 161 0.91 -7.13 -5.78
C ILE A 161 0.37 -8.44 -5.20
N GLY A 162 -0.43 -9.15 -6.00
CA GLY A 162 -1.05 -10.41 -5.61
C GLY A 162 -0.14 -11.62 -5.79
N LYS A 163 -0.21 -12.60 -4.85
CA LYS A 163 0.31 -13.96 -5.09
C LYS A 163 -0.80 -14.79 -5.73
N THR A 164 -0.64 -15.18 -6.99
CA THR A 164 -1.53 -16.16 -7.61
C THR A 164 -1.17 -17.57 -7.14
N VAL A 165 -2.19 -18.40 -6.89
CA VAL A 165 -2.00 -19.82 -6.53
C VAL A 165 -1.76 -20.68 -7.78
N SER A 166 -2.10 -20.17 -8.96
CA SER A 166 -1.88 -20.86 -10.23
C SER A 166 -0.65 -20.33 -10.97
N LYS A 167 0.27 -21.24 -11.31
CA LYS A 167 1.21 -21.08 -12.42
C LYS A 167 0.49 -21.54 -13.67
N TYR A 168 0.01 -20.61 -14.48
CA TYR A 168 -0.34 -20.90 -15.86
C TYR A 168 0.87 -20.55 -16.73
#